data_AF-A0A967SHQ2-F1
#
_entry.id   AF-A0A967SHQ2-F1
#
_cell.length_a   1.000
_cell.length_b   1.000
_cell.length_c   1.000
_cell.angle_alpha   90.00
_cell.angle_beta   90.00
_cell.angle_gamma   90.00
#
_symmetry.space_group_name_H-M   'P 1'
#
loop_
_entity.id
_entity.type
_entity.pdbx_description
1 polymer ?
#
loop_
_entity_poly.entity_id
_entity_poly.type
_entity_poly.pdbx_seq_one_letter_code
_entity_poly.pdbx_strand_id
1 'polypeptide(L)'
;SQRDGFFMDLWLADGRTGEVLDKLVEGSRSPGFESLRYQSSAGAFSPDGSLVAFAAQTGGADALYLYDVDRRAVWRKLTFDLDGLGNPSWSPDGRRLVFTGVDGGVSDLFITDL
;
A
#
# COMPACT_ATOMS: atom_id res chain seq x y z
N SER A 1 2.24 -9.90 -28.05
CA SER A 1 3.26 -9.03 -27.41
C SER A 1 2.85 -8.84 -25.97
N GLN A 2 3.27 -9.73 -25.06
CA GLN A 2 3.11 -9.52 -23.62
C GLN A 2 4.22 -8.55 -23.23
N ARG A 3 3.84 -7.33 -22.88
CA ARG A 3 4.79 -6.40 -22.25
C ARG A 3 4.97 -6.91 -20.83
N ASP A 4 6.13 -7.47 -20.54
CA ASP A 4 6.56 -7.81 -19.19
C ASP A 4 6.42 -6.54 -18.34
N GLY A 5 5.39 -6.51 -17.51
CA GLY A 5 5.16 -5.42 -16.57
C GLY A 5 6.33 -5.39 -15.59
N PHE A 6 6.89 -4.21 -15.35
CA PHE A 6 7.80 -4.03 -14.23
C PHE A 6 6.99 -4.21 -12.94
N PHE A 7 7.11 -5.37 -12.31
CA PHE A 7 6.54 -5.59 -11.01
C PHE A 7 7.57 -5.22 -9.95
N MET A 8 7.17 -4.39 -8.99
CA MET A 8 8.01 -4.10 -7.83
C MET A 8 7.69 -5.12 -6.74
N ASP A 9 8.73 -5.62 -6.11
CA ASP A 9 8.61 -6.38 -4.87
C ASP A 9 8.71 -5.38 -3.71
N LEU A 10 7.79 -5.46 -2.76
CA LEU A 10 7.90 -4.72 -1.51
C LEU A 10 8.57 -5.62 -0.48
N TRP A 11 9.66 -5.16 0.11
CA TRP A 11 10.41 -5.90 1.12
C TRP A 11 10.40 -5.15 2.44
N LEU A 12 10.27 -5.89 3.53
CA LEU A 12 10.49 -5.41 4.87
C LEU A 12 11.89 -5.84 5.30
N ALA A 13 12.70 -4.89 5.77
CA ALA A 13 14.04 -5.14 6.27
C ALA A 13 14.28 -4.43 7.61
N ASP A 14 15.11 -5.02 8.46
CA ASP A 14 15.60 -4.38 9.68
C ASP A 14 16.57 -3.26 9.31
N GLY A 15 16.23 -2.02 9.66
CA GLY A 15 17.03 -0.85 9.31
C GLY A 15 18.37 -0.72 10.06
N ARG A 16 18.60 -1.51 11.12
CA ARG A 16 19.84 -1.51 11.90
C ARG A 16 20.83 -2.54 11.39
N THR A 17 20.35 -3.73 11.03
CA THR A 17 21.17 -4.87 10.62
C THR A 17 21.26 -5.02 9.10
N GLY A 18 20.28 -4.50 8.36
CA GLY A 18 20.12 -4.70 6.92
C GLY A 18 19.53 -6.07 6.57
N GLU A 19 19.09 -6.87 7.55
CA GLU A 19 18.46 -8.16 7.32
C GLU A 19 17.08 -7.98 6.67
N VAL A 20 16.82 -8.70 5.58
CA VAL A 20 15.48 -8.74 4.97
C VAL A 20 14.61 -9.65 5.82
N LEU A 21 13.61 -9.06 6.46
CA LEU A 21 12.66 -9.75 7.31
C LEU A 21 11.59 -10.44 6.48
N ASP A 22 11.00 -9.77 5.49
CA ASP A 22 9.92 -10.33 4.69
C ASP A 22 9.79 -9.73 3.28
N LYS A 23 9.08 -10.42 2.39
CA LYS A 23 8.62 -9.91 1.09
C LYS A 23 7.10 -9.71 1.14
N LEU A 24 6.67 -8.46 1.22
CA LEU A 24 5.28 -8.04 1.38
C LEU A 24 4.45 -8.13 0.08
N VAL A 25 5.10 -7.87 -1.05
CA VAL A 25 4.49 -7.97 -2.39
C VAL A 25 5.48 -8.67 -3.29
N GLU A 26 5.05 -9.74 -3.95
CA GLU A 26 5.81 -10.35 -5.04
C GLU A 26 5.15 -10.05 -6.37
N GLY A 27 5.88 -9.31 -7.19
CA GLY A 27 5.56 -9.06 -8.56
C GLY A 27 5.43 -10.33 -9.38
N SER A 28 4.25 -10.52 -9.99
CA SER A 28 3.88 -11.61 -10.92
C SER A 28 3.44 -12.97 -10.35
N ARG A 29 3.49 -13.25 -9.03
CA ARG A 29 3.07 -14.57 -8.50
C ARG A 29 2.33 -14.59 -7.16
N SER A 30 1.91 -13.43 -6.64
CA SER A 30 0.93 -13.40 -5.54
C SER A 30 -0.49 -13.36 -6.12
N PRO A 31 -1.40 -14.31 -5.82
CA PRO A 31 -2.78 -14.31 -6.31
C PRO A 31 -3.62 -13.07 -5.92
N GLY A 32 -3.06 -12.12 -5.16
CA GLY A 32 -3.76 -10.97 -4.60
C GLY A 32 -3.29 -9.60 -5.06
N PHE A 33 -2.24 -9.44 -5.90
CA PHE A 33 -1.72 -8.11 -6.25
C PHE A 33 -1.21 -8.06 -7.70
N GLU A 34 -1.70 -7.11 -8.51
CA GLU A 34 -1.40 -7.03 -9.94
C GLU A 34 -0.38 -5.93 -10.32
N SER A 35 -0.26 -4.83 -9.57
CA SER A 35 0.83 -3.87 -9.77
C SER A 35 1.03 -2.91 -8.57
N LEU A 36 2.29 -2.53 -8.32
CA LEU A 36 2.67 -1.36 -7.53
C LEU A 36 2.95 -0.21 -8.52
N ARG A 37 2.20 0.88 -8.44
CA ARG A 37 2.44 2.04 -9.32
C ARG A 37 3.70 2.78 -8.84
N TYR A 38 4.71 2.85 -9.71
CA TYR A 38 6.06 3.42 -9.52
C TYR A 38 6.09 4.85 -8.93
N GLN A 39 4.99 5.59 -9.00
CA GLN A 39 4.93 7.01 -8.61
C GLN A 39 4.04 7.28 -7.38
N SER A 40 3.38 6.26 -6.79
CA SER A 40 2.33 6.49 -5.76
C SER A 40 2.28 5.49 -4.59
N SER A 41 3.28 4.62 -4.42
CA SER A 41 3.23 3.49 -3.47
C SER A 41 4.48 3.30 -2.58
N ALA A 42 5.10 4.39 -2.11
CA ALA A 42 6.21 4.27 -1.14
C ALA A 42 5.81 3.54 0.17
N GLY A 43 4.51 3.42 0.44
CA GLY A 43 3.99 2.93 1.71
C GLY A 43 4.29 3.91 2.85
N ALA A 44 3.58 3.77 3.96
CA ALA A 44 3.81 4.56 5.15
C ALA A 44 3.66 3.70 6.40
N PHE A 45 4.67 3.72 7.27
CA PHE A 45 4.57 3.11 8.60
C PHE A 45 3.61 3.92 9.49
N SER A 46 2.85 3.21 10.32
CA SER A 46 2.16 3.83 11.44
C SER A 46 3.17 4.44 12.41
N PRO A 47 2.79 5.43 13.24
CA PRO A 47 3.72 6.11 14.14
C PRO A 47 4.43 5.18 15.13
N ASP A 48 3.80 4.07 15.52
CA ASP A 48 4.35 3.03 16.39
C ASP A 48 5.14 1.94 15.62
N GLY A 49 5.14 1.99 14.29
CA GLY A 49 5.82 1.03 13.42
C GLY A 49 5.13 -0.33 13.28
N SER A 50 3.95 -0.54 13.89
CA SER A 50 3.28 -1.83 13.88
C SER A 50 2.58 -2.15 12.56
N LEU A 51 2.19 -1.13 11.80
CA LEU A 51 1.46 -1.25 10.55
C LEU A 51 2.18 -0.54 9.40
N VAL A 52 2.04 -1.09 8.18
CA VAL A 52 2.41 -0.41 6.93
C VAL A 52 1.16 -0.22 6.08
N ALA A 53 0.86 1.02 5.73
CA ALA A 53 -0.18 1.37 4.77
C ALA A 53 0.41 1.50 3.37
N PHE A 54 -0.16 0.86 2.36
CA PHE A 54 0.25 1.04 0.97
C PHE A 54 -0.94 0.90 0.02
N ALA A 55 -0.85 1.56 -1.14
CA ALA A 55 -1.84 1.41 -2.20
C ALA A 55 -1.44 0.29 -3.16
N ALA A 56 -2.37 -0.60 -3.48
CA ALA A 56 -2.16 -1.64 -4.47
C ALA A 56 -3.45 -1.94 -5.24
N GLN A 57 -3.30 -2.51 -6.44
CA GLN A 57 -4.42 -2.92 -7.28
C GLN A 57 -4.64 -4.43 -7.19
N THR A 58 -5.90 -4.83 -7.01
CA THR A 58 -6.33 -6.23 -7.02
C THR A 58 -7.64 -6.36 -7.77
N GLY A 59 -7.66 -7.11 -8.89
CA GLY A 59 -8.88 -7.32 -9.67
C GLY A 59 -9.36 -6.06 -10.38
N GLY A 60 -8.43 -5.21 -10.82
CA GLY A 60 -8.71 -3.97 -11.55
C GLY A 60 -9.12 -2.74 -10.72
N ALA A 61 -9.24 -2.86 -9.39
CA ALA A 61 -9.57 -1.73 -8.51
C ALA A 61 -8.44 -1.44 -7.51
N ASP A 62 -8.16 -0.15 -7.29
CA ASP A 62 -7.17 0.32 -6.33
C ASP A 62 -7.74 0.28 -4.91
N ALA A 63 -6.92 -0.13 -3.93
CA ALA A 63 -7.29 -0.17 -2.52
C ALA A 63 -6.10 0.17 -1.63
N LEU A 64 -6.39 0.67 -0.43
CA LEU A 64 -5.38 0.80 0.62
C LEU A 64 -5.32 -0.51 1.42
N TYR A 65 -4.11 -1.03 1.56
CA TYR A 65 -3.81 -2.21 2.35
C TYR A 65 -3.03 -1.80 3.59
N LEU A 66 -3.41 -2.38 4.72
CA LEU A 66 -2.70 -2.26 5.98
C LEU A 66 -2.08 -3.62 6.29
N TYR A 67 -0.78 -3.65 6.45
CA TYR A 67 0.00 -4.85 6.74
C TYR A 67 0.56 -4.77 8.15
N ASP A 68 0.36 -5.84 8.92
CA ASP A 68 0.89 -6.00 10.27
C ASP A 68 2.30 -6.58 10.21
N VAL A 69 3.25 -5.79 10.70
CA VAL A 69 4.69 -6.07 10.63
C VAL A 69 5.06 -7.31 11.43
N ASP A 70 4.48 -7.48 12.62
CA ASP A 70 4.80 -8.60 13.51
C ASP A 70 4.16 -9.90 13.02
N ARG A 71 2.89 -9.83 12.60
CA ARG A 71 2.13 -10.99 12.11
C ARG A 71 2.48 -11.38 10.70
N ARG A 72 3.19 -10.51 9.98
CA ARG A 72 3.61 -10.73 8.61
C ARG A 72 2.43 -11.00 7.66
N ALA A 73 1.35 -10.25 7.84
CA ALA A 73 0.13 -10.46 7.09
C ALA A 73 -0.63 -9.16 6.85
N VAL A 74 -1.44 -9.14 5.78
CA VAL A 74 -2.42 -8.07 5.58
C VAL A 74 -3.42 -8.10 6.74
N TRP A 75 -3.43 -7.03 7.51
CA TRP A 75 -4.37 -6.81 8.62
C TRP A 75 -5.74 -6.35 8.10
N ARG A 76 -5.76 -5.44 7.12
CA ARG A 76 -7.00 -4.85 6.61
C ARG A 76 -6.86 -4.35 5.18
N LYS A 77 -7.96 -4.39 4.43
CA LYS A 77 -8.14 -3.76 3.13
C LYS A 77 -9.23 -2.69 3.25
N LEU A 78 -8.95 -1.49 2.73
CA LEU A 78 -9.87 -0.36 2.67
C LEU A 78 -10.14 -0.01 1.21
N THR A 79 -11.42 0.01 0.83
CA THR A 79 -11.88 0.29 -0.52
C THR A 79 -12.74 1.54 -0.52
N PHE A 80 -12.62 2.32 -1.59
CA PHE A 80 -13.36 3.57 -1.79
C PHE A 80 -13.90 3.58 -3.22
N ASP A 81 -15.01 4.29 -3.42
CA ASP A 81 -15.57 4.51 -4.75
C ASP A 81 -14.82 5.66 -5.43
N LEU A 82 -13.62 5.36 -5.94
CA LEU A 82 -12.69 6.30 -6.55
C LEU A 82 -12.08 5.68 -7.82
N ASP A 83 -11.82 6.52 -8.83
CA ASP A 83 -11.16 6.12 -10.08
C ASP A 83 -9.71 5.67 -9.87
N GLY A 84 -9.08 6.11 -8.77
CA GLY A 84 -7.74 5.70 -8.36
C GLY A 84 -7.37 6.28 -7.00
N LEU A 85 -6.42 5.65 -6.30
CA LEU A 85 -5.93 6.14 -5.02
C LEU A 85 -4.45 5.80 -4.78
N GLY A 86 -3.81 6.52 -3.86
CA GLY A 86 -2.38 6.36 -3.60
C GLY A 86 -1.85 7.21 -2.45
N ASN A 87 -0.54 7.16 -2.25
CA ASN A 87 0.20 8.05 -1.36
C ASN A 87 -0.37 8.16 0.08
N PRO A 88 -0.59 7.05 0.79
CA PRO A 88 -1.10 7.11 2.16
C PRO A 88 -0.10 7.76 3.11
N SER A 89 -0.61 8.46 4.12
CA SER A 89 0.16 8.98 5.25
C SER A 89 -0.66 8.92 6.54
N TRP A 90 -0.03 8.50 7.62
CA TRP A 90 -0.68 8.32 8.93
C TRP A 90 -0.82 9.63 9.69
N SER A 91 -1.93 9.79 10.39
CA SER A 91 -2.02 10.80 11.44
C SER A 91 -1.02 10.50 12.56
N PRO A 92 -0.49 11.51 13.26
CA PRO A 92 0.49 11.31 14.34
C PRO A 92 -0.03 10.45 15.50
N ASP A 93 -1.34 10.41 15.70
CA ASP A 93 -2.01 9.57 16.71
C ASP A 93 -2.27 8.13 16.24
N GLY A 94 -1.96 7.79 14.98
CA GLY A 94 -2.15 6.47 14.39
C GLY A 94 -3.61 6.10 14.10
N ARG A 95 -4.56 7.02 14.24
CA ARG A 95 -6.01 6.72 14.15
C ARG A 95 -6.61 6.94 12.76
N ARG A 96 -5.89 7.63 11.87
CA ARG A 96 -6.37 8.05 10.56
C ARG A 96 -5.30 7.92 9.50
N LEU A 97 -5.76 7.83 8.26
CA LEU A 97 -4.93 7.96 7.06
C LEU A 97 -5.44 9.10 6.19
N VAL A 98 -4.52 9.94 5.71
CA VAL A 98 -4.75 10.79 4.55
C VAL A 98 -4.16 10.12 3.31
N PHE A 99 -4.80 10.28 2.16
CA PHE A 99 -4.32 9.71 0.90
C PHE A 99 -4.79 10.55 -0.29
N THR A 100 -4.12 10.42 -1.43
CA THR A 100 -4.59 11.03 -2.70
C THR A 100 -5.64 10.13 -3.34
N GLY A 101 -6.75 10.70 -3.79
CA GLY A 101 -7.79 10.00 -4.53
C GLY A 101 -8.18 10.75 -5.81
N VAL A 102 -8.70 10.03 -6.79
CA VAL A 102 -9.28 10.60 -8.02
C VAL A 102 -10.76 10.25 -8.08
N ASP A 103 -11.62 11.25 -8.23
CA ASP A 103 -13.06 11.10 -8.41
C ASP A 103 -13.53 11.94 -9.60
N GLY A 104 -14.15 11.31 -10.60
CA GLY A 104 -14.59 11.98 -11.82
C GLY A 104 -13.45 12.65 -12.59
N GLY A 105 -12.25 12.07 -12.53
CA GLY A 105 -11.03 12.64 -13.13
C GLY A 105 -10.41 13.83 -12.37
N VAL A 106 -10.92 14.19 -11.19
CA VAL A 106 -10.34 15.24 -10.33
C VAL A 106 -9.57 14.60 -9.20
N SER A 107 -8.30 15.01 -8.99
CA SER A 107 -7.49 14.55 -7.87
C SER A 107 -7.69 15.44 -6.64
N ASP A 108 -7.88 14.83 -5.47
CA ASP A 108 -7.99 15.51 -4.17
C ASP A 108 -7.36 14.67 -3.04
N LEU A 109 -7.35 15.20 -1.82
CA LEU A 109 -6.97 14.51 -0.60
C LEU A 109 -8.21 13.99 0.12
N PHE A 110 -8.14 12.73 0.53
CA PHE A 110 -9.18 12.05 1.28
C PHE A 110 -8.62 11.62 2.63
N ILE A 111 -9.51 11.51 3.64
CA ILE A 111 -9.16 11.04 4.98
C ILE A 111 -10.10 9.91 5.40
N THR A 112 -9.57 8.90 6.08
CA THR A 112 -10.34 7.81 6.67
C THR A 112 -9.87 7.53 8.09
N ASP A 113 -10.81 7.08 8.93
CA ASP A 113 -10.50 6.50 10.25
C ASP A 113 -10.13 5.02 10.13
N LEU A 114 -9.40 4.52 11.15
CA LEU A 114 -8.92 3.15 11.28
C LEU A 114 -9.55 2.41 12.46
#